data_AF-A0A9Q4CR11-F1
#
_entry.id   AF-A0A9Q4CR11-F1
#
_cell.length_a   1.000
_cell.length_b   1.000
_cell.length_c   1.000
_cell.angle_alpha   90.00
_cell.angle_beta   90.00
_cell.angle_gamma   90.00
#
_symmetry.space_group_name_H-M   'P 1'
#
loop_
_entity.id
_entity.type
_entity.pdbx_description
1 polymer ?
#
loop_
_entity_poly.entity_id
_entity_poly.type
_entity_poly.pdbx_seq_one_letter_code
_entity_poly.pdbx_strand_id
1 'polypeptide(L)'
;MYQDTYIEYWGEIFVSARIIEFGITFERFLKDPWKHLMSCGQESAPDAIAEGMLPLLPAQAEVARRVRENELRQLAFQRELLSRPEKKHSNNIKPIFIANKTTC
;
A
#
# COMPACT_ATOMS: atom_id res chain seq x y z
N MET A 1 5.84 31.99 5.65
CA MET A 1 4.41 32.39 5.71
C MET A 1 3.68 31.53 4.71
N TYR A 2 2.63 30.84 5.12
CA TYR A 2 1.74 30.18 4.16
C TYR A 2 0.87 31.26 3.48
N GLN A 3 0.56 31.07 2.20
CA GLN A 3 -0.44 31.89 1.54
C GLN A 3 -1.83 31.56 2.12
N ASP A 4 -2.71 32.56 2.22
CA ASP A 4 -4.05 32.37 2.78
C ASP A 4 -4.82 31.25 2.05
N THR A 5 -4.66 31.18 0.72
CA THR A 5 -5.23 30.11 -0.12
C THR A 5 -4.76 28.70 0.25
N TYR A 6 -3.51 28.55 0.71
CA TYR A 6 -2.98 27.27 1.16
C TYR A 6 -3.60 26.86 2.50
N ILE A 7 -3.71 27.80 3.44
CA ILE A 7 -4.31 27.54 4.75
C ILE A 7 -5.80 27.21 4.60
N GLU A 8 -6.52 27.93 3.73
CA GLU A 8 -7.93 27.70 3.43
C GLU A 8 -8.15 26.30 2.83
N TYR A 9 -7.40 25.96 1.78
CA TYR A 9 -7.50 24.66 1.12
C TYR A 9 -7.25 23.49 2.09
N TRP A 10 -6.15 23.55 2.84
CA TRP A 10 -5.82 22.50 3.79
C TRP A 10 -6.72 22.53 5.04
N GLY A 11 -7.25 23.69 5.40
CA GLY A 11 -8.25 23.86 6.45
C GLY A 11 -9.56 23.15 6.11
N GLU A 12 -10.06 23.31 4.88
CA GLU A 12 -11.24 22.63 4.38
C GLU A 12 -11.05 21.11 4.43
N ILE A 13 -9.91 20.61 3.94
CA ILE A 13 -9.58 19.19 3.98
C ILE A 13 -9.50 18.67 5.43
N PHE A 14 -8.86 19.43 6.33
CA PHE A 14 -8.69 19.05 7.73
C PHE A 14 -10.04 18.88 8.45
N VAL A 15 -10.97 19.81 8.21
CA VAL A 15 -12.32 19.79 8.79
C VAL A 15 -13.14 18.66 8.17
N SER A 16 -13.19 18.59 6.84
CA SER A 16 -14.01 17.63 6.10
C SER A 16 -13.57 16.19 6.35
N ALA A 17 -12.26 15.92 6.43
CA ALA A 17 -11.73 14.60 6.74
C ALA A 17 -11.66 14.28 8.25
N ARG A 18 -12.17 15.17 9.11
CA ARG A 18 -12.23 15.03 10.58
C ARG A 18 -10.89 14.65 11.20
N ILE A 19 -9.80 15.27 10.70
CA ILE A 19 -8.42 14.90 11.07
C ILE A 19 -8.14 15.08 12.56
N ILE A 20 -8.84 16.01 13.21
CA ILE A 20 -8.78 16.24 14.66
C ILE A 20 -9.13 14.99 15.48
N GLU A 21 -9.99 14.10 14.98
CA GLU A 21 -10.40 12.87 15.69
C GLU A 21 -9.29 11.82 15.72
N PHE A 22 -8.30 11.95 14.84
CA PHE A 22 -7.08 11.15 14.88
C PHE A 22 -6.02 11.73 15.84
N GLY A 23 -6.36 12.79 16.59
CA GLY A 23 -5.46 13.42 17.57
C GLY A 23 -4.38 14.32 16.94
N ILE A 24 -4.58 14.76 15.69
CA ILE A 24 -3.65 15.63 14.98
C ILE A 24 -4.20 17.06 15.01
N THR A 25 -3.43 17.99 15.59
CA THR A 25 -3.75 19.43 15.58
C THR A 25 -3.51 20.02 14.19
N PHE A 26 -4.26 21.07 13.84
CA PHE A 26 -4.13 21.74 12.54
C PHE A 26 -2.70 22.26 12.26
N GLU A 27 -2.02 22.85 13.26
CA GLU A 27 -0.63 23.30 13.11
C GLU A 27 0.35 22.16 12.76
N ARG A 28 0.10 20.97 13.30
CA ARG A 28 0.91 19.78 13.02
C ARG A 28 0.59 19.23 11.65
N PHE A 29 -0.69 19.24 11.27
CA PHE A 29 -1.15 18.87 9.94
C PHE A 29 -0.50 19.73 8.85
N LEU A 30 -0.50 21.06 8.99
CA LEU A 30 0.06 21.99 7.99
C LEU A 30 1.57 21.81 7.73
N LYS A 31 2.32 21.20 8.66
CA LYS A 31 3.74 20.90 8.44
C LYS A 31 3.95 19.85 7.36
N ASP A 32 3.04 18.87 7.28
CA ASP A 32 3.13 17.77 6.32
C ASP A 32 1.74 17.13 6.10
N PRO A 33 0.84 17.81 5.37
CA PRO A 33 -0.57 17.43 5.31
C PRO A 33 -0.76 16.07 4.63
N TRP A 34 -0.04 15.82 3.54
CA TRP A 34 -0.09 14.55 2.81
C TRP A 34 0.32 13.36 3.65
N LYS A 35 1.40 13.48 4.43
CA LYS A 35 1.85 12.41 5.34
C LYS A 35 0.79 12.09 6.38
N HIS A 36 0.15 13.10 6.93
CA HIS A 36 -0.92 12.93 7.92
C HIS A 36 -2.16 12.29 7.30
N LEU A 37 -2.59 12.70 6.10
CA LEU A 37 -3.69 12.06 5.38
C LEU A 37 -3.42 10.58 5.10
N MET A 38 -2.25 10.25 4.58
CA MET A 38 -1.86 8.86 4.31
C MET A 38 -1.85 8.00 5.59
N SER A 39 -1.36 8.56 6.70
CA SER A 39 -1.35 7.88 8.00
C SER A 39 -2.77 7.62 8.52
N CYS A 40 -3.71 8.51 8.22
CA CYS A 40 -5.12 8.41 8.65
C CYS A 40 -5.98 7.58 7.68
N GLY A 41 -5.50 7.25 6.48
CA GLY A 41 -6.33 6.61 5.45
C GLY A 41 -7.25 7.57 4.69
N GLN A 42 -6.86 8.85 4.64
CA GLN A 42 -7.60 9.95 4.03
C GLN A 42 -6.89 10.52 2.79
N GLU A 43 -6.02 9.76 2.14
CA GLU A 43 -5.27 10.25 0.98
C GLU A 43 -6.17 10.64 -0.21
N SER A 44 -7.39 10.09 -0.29
CA SER A 44 -8.39 10.46 -1.30
C SER A 44 -9.26 11.65 -0.90
N ALA A 45 -9.07 12.23 0.31
CA ALA A 45 -9.87 13.36 0.77
C ALA A 45 -9.75 14.61 -0.13
N PRO A 46 -8.54 15.00 -0.62
CA PRO A 46 -8.40 16.14 -1.52
C PRO A 46 -9.15 15.95 -2.84
N ASP A 47 -9.08 14.76 -3.43
CA ASP A 47 -9.73 14.43 -4.70
C ASP A 47 -11.26 14.37 -4.52
N ALA A 48 -11.73 13.74 -3.44
CA ALA A 48 -13.16 13.68 -3.13
C ALA A 48 -13.78 15.08 -3.00
N ILE A 49 -13.11 15.99 -2.29
CA ILE A 49 -13.58 17.37 -2.12
C ILE A 49 -13.56 18.12 -3.47
N ALA A 50 -12.51 17.94 -4.27
CA ALA A 50 -12.43 18.55 -5.60
C ALA A 50 -13.56 18.08 -6.55
N GLU A 51 -14.02 16.84 -6.40
CA GLU A 51 -15.16 16.27 -7.12
C GLU A 51 -16.53 16.63 -6.49
N GLY A 52 -16.55 17.39 -5.39
CA GLY A 52 -17.77 17.75 -4.66
C GLY A 52 -18.35 16.62 -3.80
N MET A 53 -17.57 15.57 -3.56
CA MET A 53 -17.90 14.47 -2.66
C MET A 53 -17.37 14.71 -1.25
N LEU A 54 -17.93 13.97 -0.29
CA LEU A 54 -17.45 14.00 1.09
C LEU A 54 -16.27 13.03 1.28
N PRO A 55 -15.23 13.42 2.05
CA PRO A 55 -14.17 12.52 2.47
C PRO A 55 -14.70 11.30 3.23
N LEU A 56 -13.85 10.29 3.35
CA LEU A 56 -14.18 9.08 4.10
C LEU A 56 -14.47 9.42 5.56
N LEU A 57 -15.42 8.72 6.17
CA LEU A 57 -15.63 8.77 7.61
C LEU A 57 -14.42 8.13 8.33
N PRO A 58 -14.12 8.50 9.60
CA PRO A 58 -12.97 7.95 10.32
C PRO A 58 -12.91 6.41 10.34
N ALA A 59 -14.07 5.75 10.47
CA ALA A 59 -14.17 4.30 10.41
C ALA A 59 -13.83 3.73 9.01
N GLN A 60 -14.23 4.43 7.94
CA GLN A 60 -13.92 4.04 6.56
C GLN A 60 -12.44 4.28 6.24
N ALA A 61 -11.88 5.38 6.72
CA ALA A 61 -10.46 5.70 6.57
C ALA A 61 -9.56 4.64 7.24
N GLU A 62 -9.94 4.17 8.43
CA GLU A 62 -9.24 3.05 9.10
C GLU A 62 -9.31 1.75 8.29
N VAL A 63 -10.46 1.45 7.65
CA VAL A 63 -10.58 0.30 6.75
C VAL A 63 -9.69 0.48 5.52
N ALA A 64 -9.72 1.66 4.87
CA ALA A 64 -8.86 1.97 3.74
C ALA A 64 -7.38 1.78 4.07
N ARG A 65 -6.94 2.28 5.25
CA ARG A 65 -5.58 2.08 5.76
C ARG A 65 -5.21 0.60 5.86
N ARG A 66 -6.08 -0.23 6.43
CA ARG A 66 -5.87 -1.68 6.57
C ARG A 66 -5.81 -2.40 5.22
N VAL A 67 -6.67 -2.02 4.28
CA VAL A 67 -6.68 -2.59 2.93
C VAL A 67 -5.33 -2.34 2.26
N ARG A 68 -4.84 -1.10 2.28
CA ARG A 68 -3.53 -0.77 1.70
C ARG A 68 -2.37 -1.50 2.37
N GLU A 69 -2.36 -1.61 3.71
CA GLU A 69 -1.34 -2.36 4.43
C GLU A 69 -1.32 -3.84 4.02
N ASN A 70 -2.49 -4.43 3.81
CA ASN A 70 -2.61 -5.80 3.33
C ASN A 70 -2.14 -5.94 1.88
N GLU A 71 -2.48 -5.01 0.99
CA GLU A 71 -2.01 -5.00 -0.39
C GLU A 71 -0.48 -4.92 -0.46
N LEU A 72 0.15 -4.03 0.32
CA LEU A 72 1.61 -3.91 0.40
C LEU A 72 2.25 -5.21 0.88
N ARG A 73 1.65 -5.87 1.88
CA ARG A 73 2.12 -7.19 2.36
C ARG A 73 2.00 -8.26 1.28
N GLN A 74 0.89 -8.28 0.54
CA GLN A 74 0.69 -9.23 -0.56
C GLN A 74 1.71 -9.01 -1.68
N LEU A 75 1.97 -7.76 -2.06
CA LEU A 75 2.98 -7.42 -3.06
C LEU A 75 4.39 -7.80 -2.60
N ALA A 76 4.74 -7.55 -1.34
CA ALA A 76 6.01 -7.97 -0.76
C ALA A 76 6.16 -9.50 -0.79
N PHE A 77 5.11 -10.22 -0.41
CA PHE A 77 5.07 -11.68 -0.47
C PHE A 77 5.22 -12.21 -1.90
N GLN A 78 4.50 -11.64 -2.87
CA GLN A 78 4.60 -12.01 -4.27
C GLN A 78 6.02 -11.76 -4.81
N ARG A 79 6.62 -10.61 -4.46
CA ARG A 79 8.00 -10.28 -4.84
C ARG A 79 9.00 -11.28 -4.27
N GLU A 80 8.81 -11.71 -3.02
CA GLU A 80 9.64 -12.73 -2.38
C GLU A 80 9.47 -14.12 -3.02
N LEU A 81 8.27 -14.47 -3.50
CA LEU A 81 8.08 -15.72 -4.24
C LEU A 81 8.79 -15.68 -5.61
N LEU A 82 8.74 -14.53 -6.30
CA LEU A 82 9.38 -14.35 -7.60
C LEU A 82 10.91 -14.20 -7.51
N SER A 83 11.47 -13.80 -6.36
CA SER A 83 12.91 -13.68 -6.15
C SER A 83 13.59 -15.01 -5.81
N ARG A 84 12.83 -16.06 -5.49
CA ARG A 84 13.38 -17.39 -5.19
C ARG A 84 14.01 -17.98 -6.46
N PRO A 85 15.32 -18.30 -6.46
CA PRO A 85 15.92 -18.96 -7.61
C PRO A 85 15.27 -20.33 -7.80
N GLU A 86 14.87 -20.64 -9.03
CA GLU A 86 14.46 -22.00 -9.39
C GLU A 86 15.57 -22.97 -8.96
N LYS A 87 15.24 -23.87 -8.03
CA LYS A 87 16.12 -25.00 -7.73
C LYS A 87 16.17 -25.83 -9.00
N LYS A 88 17.24 -25.70 -9.79
CA LYS A 88 17.54 -26.65 -10.86
C LYS A 88 17.64 -28.03 -10.23
N HIS A 89 16.57 -28.81 -10.34
CA HIS A 89 16.58 -30.22 -9.98
C HIS A 89 17.53 -30.89 -10.97
N SER A 90 18.78 -31.08 -10.55
CA SER A 90 19.76 -31.86 -11.31
C SER A 90 19.29 -33.31 -11.26
N ASN A 91 18.42 -33.68 -12.20
CA ASN A 91 18.08 -35.07 -12.47
C ASN A 91 19.30 -35.74 -13.09
N ASN A 92 20.25 -36.16 -12.25
CA ASN A 92 21.35 -37.03 -12.65
C ASN A 92 20.82 -38.47 -12.79
N ILE A 93 19.95 -38.68 -13.78
CA ILE A 93 19.54 -40.01 -14.20
C ILE A 93 20.70 -40.54 -15.04
N LYS A 94 21.58 -41.32 -14.41
CA LYS A 94 22.58 -42.11 -15.15
C LYS A 94 21.82 -43.11 -16.03
N PRO A 95 22.07 -43.16 -17.35
CA PRO A 95 21.44 -44.16 -18.20
C PRO A 95 21.92 -45.55 -17.76
N ILE A 96 20.97 -46.42 -17.42
CA ILE A 96 21.23 -47.84 -17.16
C ILE A 96 21.56 -48.47 -18.50
N PHE A 97 22.83 -48.74 -18.76
CA PHE A 97 23.27 -49.50 -19.94
C PHE A 97 22.91 -50.97 -19.73
N ILE A 98 21.75 -51.40 -20.23
CA ILE A 98 21.38 -52.82 -20.27
C ILE A 98 22.06 -53.43 -21.49
N ALA A 99 23.20 -54.09 -21.27
CA ALA A 99 23.85 -54.93 -22.26
C ALA A 99 23.00 -56.19 -22.47
N ASN A 100 22.20 -56.23 -23.54
CA ASN A 100 21.59 -57.48 -24.00
C ASN A 100 22.69 -58.37 -24.57
N LYS A 101 23.11 -59.37 -23.80
CA LYS A 101 23.88 -60.50 -24.33
C LYS A 101 22.95 -61.32 -25.23
N THR A 102 23.08 -61.14 -26.54
CA THR A 102 22.64 -62.12 -27.53
C THR A 102 23.42 -63.40 -27.25
N THR A 103 22.74 -64.39 -26.67
CA THR A 103 23.24 -65.78 -26.60
C THR A 103 22.65 -66.53 -27.79
N CYS A 104 23.52 -67.33 -28.40
CA CYS A 104 23.43 -68.14 -29.62
C CYS A 104 22.05 -68.65 -30.04
#